data_AF-A0A3D4Z3L6-F1
#
_entry.id   AF-A0A3D4Z3L6-F1
#
_cell.length_a   1.000
_cell.length_b   1.000
_cell.length_c   1.000
_cell.angle_alpha   90.00
_cell.angle_beta   90.00
_cell.angle_gamma   90.00
#
_symmetry.space_group_name_H-M   'P 1'
#
loop_
_entity.id
_entity.type
_entity.pdbx_description
1 polymer ?
#
loop_
_entity_poly.entity_id
_entity_poly.type
_entity_poly.pdbx_seq_one_letter_code
_entity_poly.pdbx_strand_id
1 'polypeptide(L)'
;MIQIIDASVAIKWFIAEEKGRKAALELLDEIGKKPQWFAVPEFFFNEMLSVLCRLLSRPELIQEHIEGLQNLGLSRLGNGAETLACPVQMAKKYRLWGYD
;
A
#
# COMPACT_ATOMS: atom_id res chain seq x y z
N MET A 1 4.85 17.79 -3.00
CA MET A 1 5.67 16.59 -2.77
C MET A 1 4.70 15.42 -2.72
N ILE A 2 4.95 14.34 -3.47
CA ILE A 2 4.09 13.14 -3.46
C ILE A 2 4.49 12.28 -2.27
N GLN A 3 3.53 11.73 -1.53
CA GLN A 3 3.76 10.76 -0.46
C GLN A 3 3.56 9.34 -0.97
N ILE A 4 4.44 8.42 -0.57
CA ILE A 4 4.35 7.00 -0.95
C ILE A 4 3.71 6.23 0.20
N ILE A 5 2.60 5.56 -0.10
CA ILE A 5 1.88 4.74 0.87
C ILE A 5 2.35 3.30 0.75
N ASP A 6 3.00 2.84 1.81
CA ASP A 6 3.38 1.44 1.96
C ASP A 6 2.16 0.55 2.31
N ALA A 7 2.21 -0.73 1.93
CA ALA A 7 1.17 -1.69 2.24
C ALA A 7 0.93 -1.80 3.76
N SER A 8 1.99 -1.75 4.59
CA SER A 8 1.85 -1.82 6.05
C SER A 8 1.02 -0.68 6.66
N VAL A 9 0.92 0.47 5.99
CA VAL A 9 0.03 1.56 6.40
C VAL A 9 -1.42 1.23 6.03
N ALA A 10 -1.64 0.76 4.81
CA ALA A 10 -2.97 0.41 4.30
C ALA A 10 -3.62 -0.78 5.03
N ILE A 11 -2.81 -1.76 5.47
CA ILE A 11 -3.27 -2.90 6.30
C ILE A 11 -4.00 -2.41 7.55
N LYS A 12 -3.57 -1.30 8.15
CA LYS A 12 -4.17 -0.74 9.36
C LYS A 12 -5.59 -0.23 9.16
N TRP A 13 -6.05 -0.02 7.91
CA TRP A 13 -7.44 0.31 7.61
C TRP A 13 -8.37 -0.89 7.89
N PHE A 14 -7.86 -2.11 7.82
CA PHE A 14 -8.64 -3.34 7.92
C PHE A 14 -8.56 -3.99 9.31
N ILE A 15 -7.44 -3.87 10.03
CA ILE A 15 -7.26 -4.51 11.34
C ILE A 15 -7.53 -3.51 12.47
N ALA A 16 -8.59 -3.72 13.26
CA ALA A 16 -9.08 -2.76 14.26
C ALA A 16 -8.08 -2.45 15.38
N GLU A 17 -7.29 -3.44 15.79
CA GLU A 17 -6.39 -3.37 16.95
C GLU A 17 -4.96 -2.92 16.60
N GLU A 18 -4.71 -2.57 15.33
CA GLU A 18 -3.38 -2.15 14.87
C GLU A 18 -2.91 -0.82 15.47
N LYS A 19 -1.63 -0.80 15.88
CA LYS A 19 -1.03 0.42 16.42
C LYS A 19 -0.91 1.48 15.32
N GLY A 20 -1.48 2.65 15.60
CA GLY A 20 -1.50 3.78 14.67
C GLY A 20 -2.65 3.74 13.66
N ARG A 21 -3.64 2.84 13.82
CA ARG A 21 -4.85 2.79 12.99
C ARG A 21 -5.53 4.16 12.85
N LYS A 22 -5.65 4.93 13.94
CA LYS A 22 -6.28 6.26 13.89
C LYS A 22 -5.62 7.17 12.84
N ALA A 23 -4.30 7.30 12.88
CA ALA A 23 -3.55 8.11 11.93
C ALA A 23 -3.65 7.54 10.49
N ALA A 24 -3.67 6.21 10.34
CA ALA A 24 -3.87 5.58 9.03
C ALA A 24 -5.26 5.90 8.45
N LEU A 25 -6.31 5.93 9.27
CA LEU A 25 -7.67 6.30 8.83
C LEU A 25 -7.79 7.79 8.50
N GLU A 26 -7.11 8.66 9.25
CA GLU A 26 -7.01 10.09 8.92
C GLU A 26 -6.30 10.30 7.57
N LEU A 27 -5.25 9.52 7.30
CA LEU A 27 -4.56 9.51 6.01
C LEU A 27 -5.45 9.00 4.88
N LEU A 28 -6.28 7.97 5.12
CA LEU A 28 -7.24 7.47 4.12
C LEU A 28 -8.27 8.53 3.73
N ASP A 29 -8.76 9.32 4.70
CA ASP A 29 -9.65 10.45 4.43
C ASP A 29 -8.94 11.56 3.61
N GLU A 30 -7.66 11.83 3.89
CA GLU A 30 -6.87 12.76 3.08
C GLU A 30 -6.65 12.25 1.64
N ILE A 31 -6.34 10.96 1.48
CA ILE A 31 -6.23 10.30 0.18
C ILE A 31 -7.52 10.47 -0.63
N GLY A 32 -8.68 10.24 -0.01
CA GLY A 32 -9.97 10.42 -0.68
C GLY A 32 -10.23 11.85 -1.16
N LYS A 33 -9.65 12.86 -0.50
CA LYS A 33 -9.78 14.28 -0.88
C LYS A 33 -8.79 14.71 -1.96
N LYS A 34 -7.57 14.14 -1.96
CA LYS A 34 -6.45 14.58 -2.82
C LYS A 34 -5.59 13.40 -3.29
N PRO A 35 -6.14 12.44 -4.05
CA PRO A 35 -5.42 11.22 -4.41
C PRO A 35 -4.16 11.47 -5.24
N GLN A 36 -4.11 12.57 -6.01
CA GLN A 36 -2.96 12.98 -6.81
C GLN A 36 -1.71 13.38 -5.99
N TRP A 37 -1.84 13.52 -4.67
CA TRP A 37 -0.70 13.77 -3.78
C TRP A 37 -0.09 12.48 -3.22
N PHE A 38 -0.67 11.33 -3.56
CA PHE A 38 -0.27 10.03 -3.06
C PHE A 38 0.04 9.07 -4.21
N ALA A 39 0.96 8.17 -3.94
CA ALA A 39 1.27 7.05 -4.82
C ALA A 39 1.54 5.79 -3.99
N VAL A 40 1.51 4.64 -4.66
CA VAL A 40 1.81 3.34 -4.07
C VAL A 40 2.93 2.65 -4.83
N PRO A 41 3.76 1.82 -4.17
CA PRO A 41 4.72 0.95 -4.85
C PRO A 41 4.04 -0.03 -5.80
N GLU A 42 4.80 -0.61 -6.74
CA GLU A 42 4.28 -1.56 -7.71
C GLU A 42 3.56 -2.76 -7.07
N PHE A 43 4.14 -3.30 -5.99
CA PHE A 43 3.64 -4.50 -5.32
C PHE A 43 2.54 -4.26 -4.29
N PHE A 44 2.15 -3.01 -4.04
CA PHE A 44 1.16 -2.64 -3.02
C PHE A 44 -0.14 -3.44 -3.11
N PHE A 45 -0.74 -3.54 -4.31
CA PHE A 45 -2.01 -4.25 -4.48
C PHE A 45 -1.86 -5.76 -4.31
N ASN A 46 -0.70 -6.33 -4.66
CA ASN A 46 -0.41 -7.75 -4.46
C ASN A 46 -0.27 -8.07 -2.96
N GLU A 47 0.38 -7.20 -2.20
CA GLU A 47 0.51 -7.33 -0.75
C GLU A 47 -0.85 -7.19 -0.06
N MET A 48 -1.64 -6.18 -0.44
CA MET A 48 -3.00 -6.01 0.10
C MET A 48 -3.89 -7.21 -0.22
N LEU A 49 -3.84 -7.75 -1.44
CA LEU A 49 -4.56 -8.98 -1.80
C LEU A 49 -4.12 -10.16 -0.93
N SER A 50 -2.82 -10.35 -0.73
CA SER A 50 -2.28 -11.41 0.12
C SER A 50 -2.81 -11.30 1.56
N VAL A 51 -2.84 -10.08 2.11
CA VAL A 51 -3.34 -9.83 3.46
C VAL A 51 -4.85 -10.07 3.55
N LEU A 52 -5.63 -9.52 2.63
CA LEU A 52 -7.09 -9.68 2.63
C LEU A 52 -7.52 -11.14 2.49
N CYS A 53 -6.84 -11.93 1.64
CA CYS A 53 -7.07 -13.37 1.52
C CYS A 53 -6.78 -14.15 2.80
N ARG A 54 -5.93 -13.64 3.70
CA ARG A 54 -5.66 -14.24 5.02
C ARG A 54 -6.64 -13.78 6.08
N LEU A 55 -7.07 -12.52 6.02
CA LEU A 55 -7.97 -11.92 7.00
C LEU A 55 -9.44 -12.33 6.79
N LEU A 56 -9.86 -12.52 5.54
CA LEU A 56 -11.25 -12.72 5.16
C LEU A 56 -11.45 -14.10 4.53
N SER A 57 -12.58 -14.73 4.83
CA SER A 57 -12.94 -16.05 4.29
C SER A 57 -13.86 -15.98 3.07
N ARG A 58 -14.43 -14.80 2.77
CA ARG A 58 -15.44 -14.61 1.72
C ARG A 58 -14.81 -13.93 0.49
N PRO A 59 -14.68 -14.60 -0.66
CA PRO A 59 -14.07 -14.05 -1.87
C PRO A 59 -14.68 -12.72 -2.34
N GLU A 60 -16.00 -12.57 -2.22
CA GLU A 60 -16.73 -11.37 -2.63
C GLU A 60 -16.34 -10.13 -1.81
N LEU A 61 -16.06 -10.29 -0.52
CA LEU A 61 -15.59 -9.19 0.33
C LEU A 61 -14.15 -8.80 -0.02
N ILE A 62 -13.31 -9.79 -0.32
CA ILE A 62 -11.92 -9.54 -0.75
C ILE A 62 -11.93 -8.75 -2.06
N GLN A 63 -12.76 -9.14 -3.02
CA GLN A 63 -12.90 -8.44 -4.28
C GLN A 63 -13.39 -7.00 -4.08
N GLU A 64 -14.45 -6.81 -3.29
CA GLU A 64 -15.00 -5.47 -2.98
C GLU A 64 -13.92 -4.55 -2.37
N HIS A 65 -13.11 -5.05 -1.43
CA HIS A 65 -12.05 -4.26 -0.83
C HIS A 65 -10.91 -3.94 -1.80
N ILE A 66 -10.53 -4.86 -2.68
CA ILE A 66 -9.52 -4.58 -3.72
C ILE A 66 -10.03 -3.54 -4.71
N GLU A 67 -11.27 -3.65 -5.16
CA GLU A 67 -11.90 -2.66 -6.04
C GLU A 67 -11.97 -1.29 -5.33
N GLY A 68 -12.36 -1.27 -4.05
CA GLY A 68 -12.34 -0.05 -3.23
C GLY A 68 -10.96 0.61 -3.17
N LEU A 69 -9.90 -0.17 -2.97
CA LEU A 69 -8.52 0.33 -2.97
C LEU A 69 -8.11 0.89 -4.34
N GLN A 70 -8.48 0.24 -5.44
CA GLN A 70 -8.19 0.72 -6.80
C GLN A 70 -8.94 2.02 -7.11
N ASN A 71 -10.17 2.15 -6.61
CA ASN A 71 -11.01 3.32 -6.79
C ASN A 71 -10.54 4.55 -6.00
N LEU A 72 -9.55 4.41 -5.11
CA LEU A 72 -8.89 5.56 -4.48
C LEU A 72 -8.13 6.44 -5.50
N GLY A 73 -7.86 5.94 -6.71
CA GLY A 73 -7.20 6.73 -7.76
C GLY A 73 -5.71 6.99 -7.48
N LEU A 74 -5.07 6.15 -6.67
CA LEU A 74 -3.65 6.25 -6.35
C LEU A 74 -2.78 5.93 -7.56
N SER A 75 -1.77 6.77 -7.80
CA SER A 75 -0.77 6.50 -8.84
C SER A 75 0.13 5.33 -8.42
N ARG A 76 0.44 4.41 -9.34
CA ARG A 76 1.35 3.30 -9.06
C ARG A 76 2.74 3.62 -9.62
N LEU A 77 3.75 3.51 -8.76
CA LEU A 77 5.14 3.60 -9.19
C LEU A 77 5.58 2.22 -9.69
N GLY A 78 5.70 2.06 -11.00
CA GLY A 78 6.14 0.81 -11.62
C GLY A 78 7.65 0.58 -11.46
N ASN A 79 8.08 -0.68 -11.51
CA ASN A 79 9.49 -1.01 -11.51
C ASN A 79 10.03 -1.14 -12.95
N GLY A 80 10.86 -0.17 -13.35
CA GLY A 80 11.70 -0.25 -14.54
C GLY A 80 13.13 -0.69 -14.20
N ALA A 81 13.93 -0.98 -15.23
CA ALA A 81 15.34 -1.34 -15.06
C ALA A 81 16.12 -0.29 -14.21
N GLU A 82 15.81 0.99 -14.41
CA GLU A 82 16.42 2.10 -13.68
C GLU A 82 15.99 2.14 -12.21
N THR A 83 14.70 1.92 -11.93
CA THR A 83 14.17 1.98 -10.55
C THR A 83 14.58 0.76 -9.74
N LEU A 84 14.82 -0.40 -10.35
CA LEU A 84 15.31 -1.61 -9.66
C LEU A 84 16.81 -1.55 -9.34
N ALA A 85 17.60 -0.84 -10.14
CA ALA A 85 19.03 -0.67 -9.87
C ALA A 85 19.30 0.28 -8.68
N CYS A 86 18.44 1.28 -8.50
CA CYS A 86 18.59 2.33 -7.51
C CYS A 86 18.60 1.83 -6.03
N PRO A 87 17.64 1.01 -5.56
CA PRO A 87 17.54 0.64 -4.15
C PRO A 87 18.56 -0.39 -3.71
N VAL A 88 19.31 -1.05 -4.62
CA VAL A 88 20.19 -2.19 -4.27
C VAL A 88 21.14 -1.88 -3.12
N GLN A 89 21.79 -0.71 -3.17
CA GLN A 89 22.72 -0.29 -2.12
C GLN A 89 21.99 0.01 -0.80
N MET A 90 20.82 0.65 -0.87
CA MET A 90 20.01 0.98 0.31
C MET A 90 19.46 -0.28 0.97
N ALA A 91 18.86 -1.17 0.20
CA ALA A 91 18.32 -2.44 0.68
C ALA A 91 19.41 -3.28 1.37
N LYS A 92 20.61 -3.36 0.78
CA LYS A 92 21.74 -4.05 1.43
C LYS A 92 22.21 -3.35 2.70
N LYS A 93 22.35 -2.02 2.67
CA LYS A 93 22.82 -1.24 3.82
C LYS A 93 21.87 -1.35 5.02
N TYR A 94 20.57 -1.27 4.77
CA TYR A 94 19.54 -1.24 5.82
C TYR A 94 18.86 -2.60 6.07
N ARG A 95 19.27 -3.65 5.33
CA ARG A 95 18.70 -5.00 5.41
C ARG A 95 17.18 -5.02 5.17
N LEU A 96 16.75 -4.24 4.19
CA LEU A 96 15.36 -4.19 3.73
C LEU A 96 15.11 -5.27 2.68
N TRP A 97 13.84 -5.66 2.51
CA TRP A 97 13.45 -6.46 1.36
C TRP A 97 13.57 -5.61 0.10
N GLY A 98 13.83 -6.23 -1.05
CA GLY A 98 14.08 -5.48 -2.29
C GLY A 98 12.87 -4.72 -2.84
N TYR A 99 11.69 -4.95 -2.29
CA TYR A 99 10.44 -4.28 -2.64
C TYR A 99 10.03 -3.21 -1.61
N ASP A 100 10.73 -3.12 -0.47
CA ASP A 100 10.59 -2.05 0.53
C ASP A 100 11.53 -0.88 0.20
#